data_AF-A0A7X8VUA9-F1
#
_entry.id   AF-A0A7X8VUA9-F1
#
_cell.length_a   1.000
_cell.length_b   1.000
_cell.length_c   1.000
_cell.angle_alpha   90.00
_cell.angle_beta   90.00
_cell.angle_gamma   90.00
#
_symmetry.space_group_name_H-M   'P 1'
#
loop_
_entity.id
_entity.type
_entity.pdbx_description
1 polymer ?
#
loop_
_entity_poly.entity_id
_entity_poly.type
_entity_poly.pdbx_seq_one_letter_code
_entity_poly.pdbx_strand_id
1 'polypeptide(L)'
;MASKNQLLELDSDEVLLDRKAKRRLKLREQKLQQQQQQSEPPPEPPQDDTMSRVALLCQELRWREASLLCQKAIKKAYADGKEELALGLEMAYQKVERSLRRQMTAAFIVSAKEMLKKEYLLDVGQ
;
A
#
# COMPACT_ATOMS: atom_id res chain seq x y z
N MET A 1 35.15 -53.07 -38.86
CA MET A 1 36.06 -52.20 -38.07
C MET A 1 35.27 -50.94 -37.73
N ALA A 2 34.78 -50.74 -36.51
CA ALA A 2 35.48 -50.37 -35.26
C ALA A 2 35.27 -48.87 -34.95
N SER A 3 34.34 -48.60 -34.03
CA SER A 3 34.36 -47.65 -32.89
C SER A 3 35.04 -46.28 -33.03
N LYS A 4 34.31 -45.19 -32.66
CA LYS A 4 34.59 -44.41 -31.43
C LYS A 4 33.61 -43.25 -31.17
N ASN A 5 33.20 -43.15 -29.91
CA ASN A 5 32.49 -42.06 -29.24
C ASN A 5 33.31 -40.76 -29.14
N GLN A 6 32.63 -39.61 -29.09
CA GLN A 6 32.94 -38.38 -28.31
C GLN A 6 31.75 -37.42 -28.50
N LEU A 7 30.78 -37.35 -27.58
CA LEU A 7 30.75 -36.55 -26.34
C LEU A 7 30.99 -35.06 -26.57
N LEU A 8 29.92 -34.26 -26.57
CA LEU A 8 29.94 -32.85 -26.20
C LEU A 8 28.59 -32.44 -25.58
N GLU A 9 28.62 -32.33 -24.26
CA GLU A 9 27.64 -31.67 -23.39
C GLU A 9 27.65 -30.16 -23.65
N LEU A 10 26.75 -29.65 -24.48
CA LEU A 10 26.37 -28.23 -24.63
C LEU A 10 24.96 -28.30 -25.27
N ASP A 11 23.82 -27.97 -24.69
CA ASP A 11 23.39 -26.65 -24.23
C ASP A 11 22.05 -26.77 -23.48
N SER A 12 22.07 -26.98 -22.16
CA SER A 12 20.84 -26.94 -21.33
C SER A 12 20.35 -25.52 -21.03
N ASP A 13 21.15 -24.48 -21.33
CA ASP A 13 20.86 -23.10 -20.97
C ASP A 13 20.01 -22.36 -22.02
N GLU A 14 20.00 -22.80 -23.28
CA GLU A 14 19.24 -22.14 -24.35
C GLU A 14 17.71 -22.33 -24.20
N VAL A 15 17.29 -23.51 -23.71
CA VAL A 15 15.87 -23.84 -23.49
C VAL A 15 15.27 -23.09 -22.28
N LEU A 16 16.10 -22.70 -21.31
CA LEU A 16 15.64 -21.98 -20.10
C LEU A 16 15.36 -20.49 -20.37
N LEU A 17 16.08 -19.87 -21.30
CA LEU A 17 15.84 -18.49 -21.71
C LEU A 17 14.44 -18.31 -22.33
N ASP A 18 13.99 -19.31 -23.08
CA ASP A 18 12.73 -19.27 -23.82
C ASP A 18 11.50 -19.36 -22.90
N ARG A 19 11.57 -20.13 -21.80
CA ARG A 19 10.48 -20.19 -20.78
C ARG A 19 10.33 -18.89 -20.00
N LYS A 20 11.44 -18.20 -19.71
CA LYS A 20 11.43 -16.94 -18.95
C LYS A 20 10.96 -15.78 -19.82
N ALA A 21 11.32 -15.76 -21.10
CA ALA A 21 10.84 -14.80 -22.09
C ALA A 21 9.31 -14.92 -22.29
N LYS A 22 8.79 -16.14 -22.42
CA LYS A 22 7.34 -16.41 -22.57
C LYS A 22 6.52 -15.94 -21.36
N ARG A 23 7.05 -16.04 -20.13
CA ARG A 23 6.38 -15.50 -18.93
C ARG A 23 6.31 -13.97 -18.92
N ARG A 24 7.36 -13.28 -19.39
CA ARG A 24 7.36 -11.80 -19.44
C ARG A 24 6.40 -11.26 -20.48
N LEU A 25 6.23 -11.95 -21.62
CA LEU A 25 5.28 -11.56 -22.66
C LEU A 25 3.83 -11.69 -22.17
N LYS A 26 3.46 -12.83 -21.56
CA LYS A 26 2.12 -13.00 -20.96
C LYS A 26 1.79 -11.96 -19.90
N LEU A 27 2.76 -11.61 -19.05
CA LEU A 27 2.55 -10.57 -18.02
C LEU A 27 2.35 -9.18 -18.64
N ARG A 28 2.99 -8.90 -19.78
CA ARG A 28 2.86 -7.64 -20.51
C ARG A 28 1.52 -7.56 -21.25
N GLU A 29 1.06 -8.67 -21.82
CA GLU A 29 -0.27 -8.79 -22.44
C GLU A 29 -1.39 -8.61 -21.41
N GLN A 30 -1.27 -9.19 -20.21
CA GLN A 30 -2.23 -8.98 -19.12
C GLN A 30 -2.28 -7.52 -18.66
N LYS A 31 -1.13 -6.83 -18.59
CA LYS A 31 -1.08 -5.40 -18.26
C LYS A 31 -1.70 -4.52 -19.35
N LEU A 32 -1.50 -4.87 -20.62
CA LEU A 32 -2.09 -4.15 -21.75
C LEU A 32 -3.61 -4.34 -21.81
N GLN A 33 -4.11 -5.54 -21.49
CA GLN A 33 -5.56 -5.79 -21.38
C GLN A 33 -6.20 -5.05 -20.20
N GLN A 34 -5.51 -4.92 -19.05
CA GLN A 34 -5.98 -4.07 -17.95
C GLN A 34 -5.98 -2.58 -18.30
N GLN A 35 -5.06 -2.12 -19.14
CA GLN A 35 -5.07 -0.73 -19.64
C GLN A 35 -6.16 -0.47 -20.69
N GLN A 36 -6.54 -1.47 -21.50
CA GLN A 36 -7.59 -1.30 -22.51
C GLN A 36 -9.02 -1.39 -21.96
N GLN A 37 -9.23 -1.78 -20.70
CA GLN A 37 -10.54 -1.67 -20.03
C GLN A 37 -10.77 -0.28 -19.39
N GLN A 38 -9.88 0.69 -19.60
CA GLN A 38 -10.02 2.09 -19.16
C GLN A 38 -10.38 3.06 -20.30
N SER A 39 -11.38 2.72 -21.11
CA SER A 39 -12.05 3.62 -22.05
C SER A 39 -13.57 3.43 -21.87
N GLU A 40 -14.45 4.39 -21.58
CA GLU A 40 -14.49 5.86 -21.43
C GLU A 40 -15.90 6.15 -20.80
N PRO A 41 -16.20 7.32 -20.17
CA PRO A 41 -16.43 8.59 -20.90
C PRO A 41 -15.83 9.82 -20.14
N PRO A 42 -15.99 11.08 -20.59
CA PRO A 42 -15.13 12.23 -20.25
C PRO A 42 -15.34 12.74 -18.80
N PRO A 43 -14.39 13.53 -18.26
CA PRO A 43 -14.29 13.78 -16.83
C PRO A 43 -15.44 14.65 -16.36
N GLU A 44 -16.25 14.13 -15.44
CA GLU A 44 -16.92 15.00 -14.47
C GLU A 44 -15.85 15.91 -13.84
N PRO A 45 -16.17 17.20 -13.57
CA PRO A 45 -15.22 18.14 -12.96
C PRO A 45 -14.60 17.46 -11.73
N PRO A 46 -13.32 17.71 -11.40
CA PRO A 46 -12.61 16.96 -10.36
C PRO A 46 -13.42 17.05 -9.08
N GLN A 47 -14.27 16.05 -8.84
CA GLN A 47 -14.86 15.81 -7.55
C GLN A 47 -13.63 15.49 -6.73
N ASP A 48 -13.28 16.40 -5.83
CA ASP A 48 -12.23 16.19 -4.84
C ASP A 48 -12.53 14.86 -4.15
N ASP A 49 -11.96 13.78 -4.69
CA ASP A 49 -12.35 12.44 -4.32
C ASP A 49 -11.88 12.26 -2.88
N THR A 50 -12.84 12.02 -2.00
CA THR A 50 -12.56 11.91 -0.57
C THR A 50 -11.49 10.85 -0.32
N MET A 51 -11.47 9.78 -1.11
CA MET A 51 -10.44 8.74 -1.01
C MET A 51 -9.06 9.26 -1.43
N SER A 52 -8.99 10.05 -2.50
CA SER A 52 -7.76 10.71 -2.93
C SER A 52 -7.23 11.69 -1.87
N ARG A 53 -8.11 12.45 -1.23
CA ARG A 53 -7.72 13.34 -0.12
C ARG A 53 -7.25 12.58 1.12
N VAL A 54 -7.91 11.48 1.46
CA VAL A 54 -7.48 10.58 2.55
C VAL A 54 -6.09 10.00 2.24
N ALA A 55 -5.84 9.60 1.00
CA ALA A 55 -4.55 9.06 0.58
C ALA A 55 -3.42 10.10 0.74
N LEU A 56 -3.65 11.35 0.34
CA LEU A 56 -2.70 12.44 0.52
C LEU A 56 -2.38 12.68 2.01
N LEU A 57 -3.41 12.75 2.87
CA LEU A 57 -3.20 12.92 4.31
C LEU A 57 -2.41 11.76 4.93
N CYS A 58 -2.58 10.53 4.43
CA CYS A 58 -1.78 9.39 4.87
C CYS A 58 -0.32 9.49 4.43
N GLN A 59 -0.05 9.96 3.21
CA GLN A 59 1.30 10.21 2.72
C GLN A 59 2.01 11.30 3.53
N GLU A 60 1.27 12.32 3.98
CA GLU A 60 1.74 13.39 4.87
C GLU A 60 1.87 12.96 6.35
N LEU A 61 1.60 11.70 6.69
CA LEU A 61 1.55 11.19 8.08
C LEU A 61 0.55 11.90 8.99
N ARG A 62 -0.48 12.54 8.41
CA ARG A 62 -1.55 13.26 9.12
C ARG A 62 -2.69 12.31 9.47
N TRP A 63 -2.38 11.24 10.18
CA TRP A 63 -3.29 10.13 10.46
C TRP A 63 -4.57 10.56 11.21
N ARG A 64 -4.49 11.56 12.10
CA ARG A 64 -5.66 12.10 12.80
C ARG A 64 -6.66 12.74 11.84
N GLU A 65 -6.18 13.53 10.90
CA GLU A 65 -7.02 14.24 9.95
C GLU A 65 -7.62 13.28 8.92
N ALA A 66 -6.82 12.33 8.43
CA ALA A 66 -7.30 11.26 7.58
C ALA A 66 -8.44 10.47 8.27
N SER A 67 -8.27 10.14 9.55
CA SER A 67 -9.26 9.42 10.35
C SER A 67 -10.58 10.21 10.48
N LEU A 68 -10.51 11.50 10.80
CA LEU A 68 -11.68 12.38 10.89
C LEU A 68 -12.38 12.54 9.54
N LEU A 69 -11.62 12.67 8.45
CA LEU A 69 -12.17 12.80 7.11
C LEU A 69 -12.92 11.52 6.71
N CYS A 70 -12.33 10.34 6.94
CA CYS A 70 -13.01 9.06 6.72
C CYS A 70 -14.32 8.97 7.51
N GLN A 71 -14.34 9.29 8.80
CA GLN A 71 -15.57 9.23 9.60
C GLN A 71 -16.67 10.15 9.06
N LYS A 72 -16.31 11.38 8.66
CA LYS A 72 -17.26 12.33 8.08
C LYS A 72 -17.81 11.81 6.75
N ALA A 73 -16.95 11.25 5.91
CA ALA A 73 -17.32 10.70 4.62
C ALA A 73 -18.20 9.45 4.74
N ILE A 74 -17.93 8.56 5.69
CA ILE A 74 -18.75 7.38 5.98
C ILE A 74 -20.17 7.82 6.37
N LYS A 75 -20.29 8.77 7.32
CA LYS A 75 -21.59 9.30 7.74
C LYS A 75 -22.36 9.93 6.59
N LYS A 76 -21.67 10.69 5.74
CA LYS A 76 -22.28 11.30 4.55
C LYS A 76 -22.71 10.23 3.53
N ALA A 77 -21.88 9.22 3.28
CA ALA A 77 -22.22 8.14 2.35
C ALA A 77 -23.45 7.36 2.82
N TYR A 78 -23.59 7.07 4.12
CA TYR A 78 -24.82 6.48 4.66
C TYR A 78 -26.03 7.41 4.54
N ALA A 79 -25.87 8.71 4.81
CA ALA A 79 -26.95 9.69 4.64
C ALA A 79 -27.41 9.82 3.18
N ASP A 80 -26.48 9.68 2.24
CA ASP A 80 -26.73 9.75 0.79
C ASP A 80 -27.23 8.40 0.22
N GLY A 81 -27.40 7.35 1.04
CA GLY A 81 -27.83 6.01 0.59
C GLY A 81 -26.76 5.23 -0.20
N LYS A 82 -25.50 5.65 -0.13
CA LYS A 82 -24.37 5.05 -0.86
C LYS A 82 -23.65 4.02 0.01
N GLU A 83 -24.30 2.89 0.27
CA GLU A 83 -23.80 1.85 1.19
C GLU A 83 -22.45 1.24 0.77
N GLU A 84 -22.26 0.93 -0.51
CA GLU A 84 -21.00 0.37 -1.01
C GLU A 84 -19.81 1.31 -0.78
N LEU A 85 -20.03 2.61 -1.00
CA LEU A 85 -19.01 3.64 -0.74
C LEU A 85 -18.71 3.75 0.77
N ALA A 86 -19.75 3.70 1.60
CA ALA A 86 -19.58 3.73 3.05
C ALA A 86 -18.73 2.53 3.54
N LEU A 87 -19.02 1.32 3.06
CA LEU A 87 -18.25 0.12 3.38
C LEU A 87 -16.78 0.23 2.93
N GLY A 88 -16.54 0.74 1.72
CA GLY A 88 -15.17 1.00 1.23
C GLY A 88 -14.41 1.98 2.12
N LEU A 89 -15.08 3.05 2.55
CA LEU A 89 -14.52 4.05 3.47
C LEU A 89 -14.29 3.49 4.88
N GLU A 90 -15.14 2.60 5.39
CA GLU A 90 -14.96 1.92 6.67
C GLU A 90 -13.72 1.02 6.66
N MET A 91 -13.49 0.27 5.59
CA MET A 91 -12.27 -0.52 5.42
C MET A 91 -11.02 0.36 5.40
N ALA A 92 -11.07 1.51 4.73
CA ALA A 92 -9.99 2.49 4.73
C ALA A 92 -9.76 3.07 6.14
N TYR A 93 -10.84 3.46 6.83
CA TYR A 93 -10.81 4.00 8.18
C TYR A 93 -10.10 3.07 9.16
N GLN A 94 -10.38 1.77 9.15
CA GLN A 94 -9.71 0.81 10.03
C GLN A 94 -8.18 0.77 9.84
N LYS A 95 -7.72 0.90 8.59
CA LYS A 95 -6.27 0.94 8.29
C LYS A 95 -5.64 2.22 8.81
N VAL A 96 -6.30 3.37 8.59
CA VAL A 96 -5.86 4.67 9.09
C VAL A 96 -5.80 4.68 10.62
N GLU A 97 -6.82 4.13 11.29
CA GLU A 97 -6.90 4.05 12.74
C GLU A 97 -5.75 3.21 13.32
N ARG A 98 -5.43 2.06 12.70
CA ARG A 98 -4.31 1.22 13.13
C ARG A 98 -2.98 1.97 13.05
N SER A 99 -2.74 2.75 11.99
CA SER A 99 -1.54 3.59 11.85
C SER A 99 -1.51 4.71 12.89
N LEU A 100 -2.64 5.38 13.13
CA LEU A 100 -2.75 6.43 14.14
C LEU A 100 -2.41 5.90 15.54
N ARG A 101 -2.97 4.74 15.93
CA ARG A 101 -2.67 4.12 17.23
C ARG A 101 -1.18 3.83 17.38
N ARG A 102 -0.52 3.29 16.35
CA ARG A 102 0.93 3.03 16.35
C ARG A 102 1.73 4.32 16.53
N GLN A 103 1.37 5.39 15.81
CA GLN A 103 2.03 6.69 15.96
C GLN A 103 1.89 7.24 17.38
N MET A 104 0.69 7.17 17.97
CA MET A 104 0.44 7.62 19.34
C MET A 104 1.21 6.80 20.36
N THR A 105 1.24 5.48 20.22
CA THR A 105 2.02 4.60 21.11
C THR A 105 3.52 4.88 21.01
N ALA A 106 4.04 5.06 19.79
CA ALA A 106 5.45 5.39 19.60
C ALA A 106 5.81 6.73 20.25
N ALA A 107 4.99 7.77 20.03
CA ALA A 107 5.18 9.08 20.66
C ALA A 107 5.12 9.00 22.19
N PHE A 108 4.17 8.23 22.74
CA PHE A 108 4.05 8.00 24.18
C PHE A 108 5.30 7.31 24.76
N ILE A 109 5.79 6.24 24.13
CA ILE A 109 6.99 5.53 24.58
C ILE A 109 8.21 6.46 24.58
N VAL A 110 8.38 7.27 23.54
CA VAL A 110 9.48 8.24 23.47
C VAL A 110 9.37 9.25 24.60
N SER A 111 8.19 9.85 24.81
CA SER A 111 7.95 10.80 25.90
C SER A 111 8.19 10.18 27.28
N ALA A 112 7.72 8.95 27.51
CA ALA A 112 7.94 8.22 28.76
C ALA A 112 9.43 7.94 29.01
N LYS A 113 10.19 7.55 27.97
CA LYS A 113 11.64 7.38 28.07
C LYS A 113 12.36 8.69 28.39
N GLU A 114 11.93 9.80 27.81
CA GLU A 114 12.50 11.12 28.10
C GLU A 114 12.21 11.56 29.54
N MET A 115 11.00 11.30 30.04
CA MET A 115 10.62 11.56 31.43
C MET A 115 11.49 10.76 32.39
N LEU A 116 11.59 9.44 32.20
CA LEU A 116 12.41 8.56 33.03
C LEU A 116 13.89 8.95 33.02
N LYS A 117 14.43 9.39 31.87
CA LYS A 117 15.82 9.89 31.80
C LYS A 117 16.02 11.15 32.66
N LYS A 118 15.05 12.06 32.67
CA LYS A 118 15.12 13.27 33.49
C LYS A 118 15.05 12.94 34.97
N GLU A 119 14.16 12.04 35.37
CA GLU A 119 14.04 11.59 36.76
C GLU A 119 15.28 10.83 37.23
N TYR A 120 15.83 9.92 36.41
CA TYR A 120 17.07 9.21 36.73
C TYR A 120 18.25 10.16 36.94
N LEU A 121 18.36 11.23 36.15
CA LEU A 121 19.39 12.26 36.32
C LEU A 121 19.23 13.07 37.62
N LEU A 122 18.02 13.15 38.17
CA LEU A 122 17.75 13.82 39.44
C LEU A 122 18.08 12.92 40.65
N ASP A 123 17.86 11.61 40.54
CA ASP A 123 18.06 10.65 41.64
C ASP A 123 19.53 10.24 41.86
N VAL A 124 20.41 10.30 40.86
CA VAL A 124 21.83 9.90 41.00
C VAL A 124 22.79 11.06 41.30
N GLY A 125 22.26 12.26 41.57
CA GLY A 125 23.03 13.49 41.81
C GLY A 125 23.27 13.84 43.28
N GLN A 126 22.90 12.97 44.23
CA GLN A 126 23.17 13.13 45.67
C GLN A 126 24.36 12.30 46.13
#